data_AF-A0A349WGD9-F1
#
_entry.id   AF-A0A349WGD9-F1
#
_cell.length_a   1.000
_cell.length_b   1.000
_cell.length_c   1.000
_cell.angle_alpha   90.00
_cell.angle_beta   90.00
_cell.angle_gamma   90.00
#
_symmetry.space_group_name_H-M   'P 1'
#
loop_
_entity.id
_entity.type
_entity.pdbx_description
1 polymer ?
#
loop_
_entity_poly.entity_id
_entity_poly.type
_entity_poly.pdbx_seq_one_letter_code
_entity_poly.pdbx_strand_id
1 'polypeptide(L)'
;MSNESFEVSVKGVMPTSNGCAIFLGNEQKTFVIYVDPAIGNAINMTINQVKKERPLTHDLIGLILKGLETSIERVLINDVDEGT
;
A
#
# COMPACT_ATOMS: atom_id res chain seq x y z
N MET A 1 -4.31 24.63 11.40
CA MET A 1 -4.38 23.49 12.33
C MET A 1 -3.20 22.59 11.99
N SER A 2 -2.47 22.10 12.99
CA SER A 2 -1.37 21.17 12.76
C SER A 2 -1.97 19.82 12.38
N ASN A 3 -1.85 19.42 11.11
CA ASN A 3 -2.33 18.12 10.65
C ASN A 3 -1.35 17.06 11.14
N GLU A 4 -1.59 16.55 12.35
CA GLU A 4 -0.84 15.45 12.94
C GLU A 4 -1.07 14.17 12.11
N SER A 5 0.01 13.55 11.64
CA SER A 5 -0.03 12.29 10.91
C SER A 5 0.72 11.22 11.67
N PHE A 6 0.14 10.02 11.77
CA PHE A 6 0.75 8.89 12.46
C PHE A 6 1.37 7.93 11.46
N GLU A 7 2.57 7.43 11.77
CA GLU A 7 3.18 6.36 10.99
C GLU A 7 2.43 5.05 11.22
N VAL A 8 2.18 4.33 10.12
CA VAL A 8 1.48 3.06 10.12
C VAL A 8 2.22 2.07 9.22
N SER A 9 2.07 0.79 9.54
CA SER A 9 2.62 -0.32 8.74
C SER A 9 1.50 -1.26 8.33
N VAL A 10 1.71 -1.98 7.22
CA VAL A 10 0.83 -3.08 6.83
C VAL A 10 1.02 -4.21 7.84
N LYS A 11 -0.03 -4.51 8.60
CA LYS A 11 -0.07 -5.60 9.59
C LYS A 11 -0.48 -6.93 8.96
N GLY A 12 -1.20 -6.88 7.83
CA GLY A 12 -1.61 -8.08 7.11
C GLY A 12 -2.45 -7.75 5.88
N VAL A 13 -2.53 -8.74 4.99
CA VAL A 13 -3.32 -8.70 3.76
C VAL A 13 -4.18 -9.97 3.73
N MET A 14 -5.49 -9.82 3.71
CA MET A 14 -6.43 -10.94 3.76
C MET A 14 -7.34 -10.92 2.52
N PRO A 15 -7.40 -12.01 1.73
CA PRO A 15 -8.38 -12.11 0.65
C PRO A 15 -9.81 -12.21 1.23
N THR A 16 -10.76 -11.61 0.52
CA THR A 16 -12.20 -11.63 0.88
C THR A 16 -13.01 -12.10 -0.33
N SER A 17 -14.32 -12.32 -0.16
CA SER A 17 -15.18 -12.81 -1.25
C SER A 17 -15.19 -11.89 -2.49
N ASN A 18 -15.10 -10.57 -2.28
CA ASN A 18 -15.23 -9.56 -3.35
C ASN A 18 -14.03 -8.59 -3.42
N GLY A 19 -12.87 -8.95 -2.87
CA GLY A 19 -11.75 -8.02 -2.78
C GLY A 19 -10.64 -8.50 -1.87
N CYS A 20 -9.83 -7.56 -1.39
CA CYS A 20 -8.78 -7.81 -0.43
C CYS A 20 -8.79 -6.74 0.67
N ALA A 21 -8.72 -7.19 1.92
CA ALA A 21 -8.63 -6.33 3.10
C ALA A 21 -7.17 -6.14 3.49
N ILE A 22 -6.71 -4.88 3.53
CA ILE A 22 -5.39 -4.49 3.99
C ILE A 22 -5.51 -3.93 5.40
N PHE A 23 -4.87 -4.58 6.37
CA PHE A 23 -4.80 -4.12 7.75
C PHE A 23 -3.63 -3.14 7.88
N LEU A 24 -3.92 -1.88 8.18
CA LEU A 24 -2.94 -0.80 8.37
C LEU A 24 -3.04 -0.28 9.80
N GLY A 25 -1.90 -0.12 10.47
CA GLY A 25 -1.94 0.39 11.83
C GLY A 25 -0.59 0.55 12.50
N ASN A 26 -0.65 1.00 13.75
CA ASN A 26 0.45 1.06 14.69
C ASN A 26 0.11 0.23 15.95
N GLU A 27 0.82 0.44 17.05
CA GLU A 27 0.57 -0.29 18.31
C GLU A 27 -0.76 0.08 18.99
N GLN A 28 -1.33 1.24 18.64
CA GLN A 28 -2.51 1.78 19.31
C GLN A 28 -3.80 1.45 18.56
N LYS A 29 -3.77 1.49 17.22
CA LYS A 29 -4.96 1.31 16.37
C LYS A 29 -4.60 0.67 15.05
N THR A 30 -5.50 -0.20 14.58
CA THR A 30 -5.48 -0.79 13.23
C THR A 30 -6.81 -0.52 12.53
N PHE A 31 -6.76 -0.16 11.26
CA PHE A 31 -7.90 0.02 10.38
C PHE A 31 -7.76 -0.85 9.13
N VAL A 32 -8.86 -1.00 8.40
CA VAL A 32 -8.92 -1.84 7.19
C VAL A 32 -9.20 -0.95 5.99
N ILE A 33 -8.40 -1.11 4.93
CA ILE A 33 -8.70 -0.56 3.59
C ILE A 33 -9.04 -1.73 2.68
N TYR A 34 -10.20 -1.65 2.02
CA TYR A 34 -10.60 -2.61 1.01
C TYR A 34 -10.08 -2.18 -0.36
N VAL A 35 -9.47 -3.12 -1.07
CA VAL A 35 -8.96 -2.94 -2.43
C VAL A 35 -9.39 -4.10 -3.31
N ASP A 36 -9.23 -3.94 -4.62
CA ASP A 36 -9.45 -5.01 -5.56
C ASP A 36 -8.47 -6.19 -5.35
N PRO A 37 -8.86 -7.43 -5.72
CA PRO A 37 -8.02 -8.61 -5.56
C PRO A 37 -6.63 -8.46 -6.21
N ALA A 38 -6.53 -7.80 -7.36
CA ALA A 38 -5.27 -7.61 -8.07
C ALA A 38 -4.29 -6.73 -7.29
N ILE A 39 -4.79 -5.67 -6.64
CA ILE A 39 -3.98 -4.76 -5.80
C ILE A 39 -3.53 -5.51 -4.56
N GLY A 40 -4.45 -6.22 -3.89
CA GLY A 40 -4.15 -7.06 -2.73
C GLY A 40 -3.06 -8.09 -3.02
N ASN A 41 -3.13 -8.76 -4.17
CA ASN A 41 -2.11 -9.71 -4.59
C ASN A 41 -0.75 -9.05 -4.81
N ALA A 42 -0.70 -7.90 -5.49
CA ALA A 42 0.56 -7.17 -5.72
C ALA A 42 1.24 -6.76 -4.40
N ILE A 43 0.46 -6.31 -3.42
CA ILE A 43 0.95 -5.96 -2.08
C ILE A 43 1.44 -7.21 -1.35
N ASN A 44 0.64 -8.29 -1.36
CA ASN A 44 0.99 -9.54 -0.69
C ASN A 44 2.28 -10.15 -1.25
N MET A 45 2.46 -10.14 -2.58
CA MET A 45 3.71 -10.58 -3.23
C MET A 45 4.92 -9.76 -2.76
N THR A 46 4.73 -8.45 -2.58
CA THR A 46 5.81 -7.54 -2.13
C THR A 46 6.18 -7.80 -0.68
N ILE A 47 5.19 -7.98 0.21
CA ILE A 47 5.42 -8.32 1.63
C ILE A 47 6.18 -9.64 1.77
N ASN A 48 5.81 -10.64 0.98
CA ASN A 48 6.46 -11.95 0.98
C ASN A 48 7.74 -12.01 0.14
N GLN A 49 8.25 -10.86 -0.34
CA GLN A 49 9.49 -10.74 -1.13
C GLN A 49 9.55 -11.69 -2.33
N VAL A 50 8.40 -11.93 -2.97
CA VAL A 50 8.30 -12.84 -4.11
C VAL A 50 9.08 -12.27 -5.29
N LYS A 51 10.11 -12.99 -5.74
CA LYS A 51 10.90 -12.61 -6.92
C LYS A 51 10.07 -12.79 -8.19
N LYS A 52 10.04 -11.77 -9.02
CA LYS A 52 9.29 -11.73 -10.28
C LYS A 52 10.26 -11.82 -11.45
N GLU A 53 9.85 -12.47 -12.54
CA GLU A 53 10.68 -12.59 -13.75
C GLU A 53 10.84 -11.27 -14.50
N ARG A 54 9.81 -10.41 -14.41
CA ARG A 54 9.72 -9.12 -15.10
C ARG A 54 9.22 -8.05 -14.12
N PRO A 55 9.62 -6.78 -14.28
CA PRO A 55 9.07 -5.68 -13.49
C PRO A 55 7.55 -5.57 -13.67
N LEU A 56 6.80 -5.41 -12.56
CA LEU A 56 5.38 -5.03 -12.61
C LEU A 56 5.22 -3.51 -12.75
N THR A 57 3.98 -3.05 -12.85
CA THR A 57 3.66 -1.61 -12.99
C THR A 57 4.30 -0.75 -11.90
N HIS A 58 4.23 -1.16 -10.63
CA HIS A 58 4.82 -0.41 -9.52
C HIS A 58 6.36 -0.44 -9.55
N ASP A 59 6.95 -1.54 -10.03
CA ASP A 59 8.40 -1.65 -10.23
C ASP A 59 8.84 -0.70 -11.36
N LEU A 60 8.06 -0.62 -12.45
CA LEU A 60 8.29 0.32 -13.56
C LEU A 60 8.21 1.78 -13.10
N ILE A 61 7.20 2.14 -12.28
CA ILE A 61 7.11 3.49 -11.69
C ILE A 61 8.36 3.80 -10.86
N GLY A 62 8.82 2.85 -10.05
CA GLY A 62 10.08 2.99 -9.31
C GLY A 62 11.29 3.20 -10.22
N LEU A 63 11.36 2.51 -11.36
CA LEU A 63 12.42 2.70 -12.36
C LEU A 63 12.34 4.08 -13.03
N ILE A 64 11.13 4.59 -13.29
CA ILE A 64 10.93 5.94 -13.84
C ILE A 64 11.46 6.99 -12.85
N LEU A 65 11.07 6.91 -11.57
CA LEU A 65 11.56 7.82 -10.53
C LEU A 65 13.08 7.75 -10.40
N LYS A 66 13.65 6.54 -10.43
CA LYS A 66 15.09 6.33 -10.42
C LYS A 66 15.79 6.98 -11.62
N GLY A 67 15.20 6.87 -12.82
CA GLY A 67 15.74 7.51 -14.03
C GLY A 67 15.71 9.05 -13.98
N LEU A 68 14.82 9.62 -13.17
CA LEU A 68 14.72 11.05 -12.89
C LEU A 68 15.52 11.48 -11.64
N GLU A 69 16.34 10.59 -11.09
CA GLU A 69 17.13 10.83 -9.87
C GLU A 69 16.26 11.29 -8.67
N THR A 70 15.04 10.76 -8.58
CA THR A 70 14.09 11.07 -7.51
C THR A 70 13.59 9.82 -6.80
N SER A 71 12.93 10.02 -5.65
CA SER A 71 12.39 8.96 -4.80
C SER A 71 11.08 9.38 -4.13
N ILE A 72 10.32 8.39 -3.68
CA ILE A 72 9.12 8.63 -2.86
C ILE A 72 9.56 9.00 -1.45
N GLU A 73 9.24 10.21 -1.01
CA GLU A 73 9.53 10.67 0.35
C GLU A 73 8.53 10.10 1.37
N ARG A 74 7.22 10.18 1.07
CA ARG A 74 6.16 9.64 1.92
C ARG A 74 4.86 9.41 1.14
N VAL A 75 4.02 8.54 1.67
CA VAL A 75 2.61 8.36 1.26
C VAL A 75 1.72 8.73 2.44
N LEU A 76 0.69 9.54 2.22
CA LEU A 76 -0.25 9.99 3.25
C LEU A 76 -1.67 9.63 2.84
N ILE A 77 -2.35 8.85 3.69
CA ILE A 77 -3.80 8.66 3.63
C ILE A 77 -4.41 9.73 4.52
N ASN A 78 -5.15 10.68 3.94
CA ASN A 78 -5.55 11.91 4.62
C ASN A 78 -7.07 12.15 4.70
N ASP A 79 -7.87 11.45 3.89
CA ASP A 79 -9.31 11.67 3.81
C ASP A 79 -10.05 10.38 3.46
N VAL A 80 -11.35 10.36 3.74
CA VAL A 80 -12.28 9.36 3.23
C VAL A 80 -13.64 10.00 3.00
N ASP A 81 -14.15 9.89 1.78
CA ASP A 81 -15.46 10.41 1.39
C ASP A 81 -16.24 9.34 0.65
N GLU A 82 -17.47 9.09 1.10
CA GLU A 82 -18.37 8.06 0.56
C GLU A 82 -17.72 6.68 0.30
N GLY A 83 -16.66 6.34 1.04
CA GLY A 83 -15.93 5.06 0.94
C GLY A 83 -14.66 5.08 0.09
N THR A 84 -14.13 6.25 -0.32
CA THR A 84 -12.83 6.41 -0.98
C THR A 84 -11.94 7.43 -0.30
#